data_AF-A0A817R5T1-F1
#
_entry.id   AF-A0A817R5T1-F1
#
_cell.length_a   1.000
_cell.length_b   1.000
_cell.length_c   1.000
_cell.angle_alpha   90.00
_cell.angle_beta   90.00
_cell.angle_gamma   90.00
#
_symmetry.space_group_name_H-M   'P 1'
#
loop_
_entity.id
_entity.type
_entity.pdbx_description
1 polymer ?
#
loop_
_entity_poly.entity_id
_entity_poly.type
_entity_poly.pdbx_seq_one_letter_code
_entity_poly.pdbx_strand_id
1 'polypeptide(L)'
;MLYHKQVWITMHLVILKQILVIIKLHYHKKKTNLHRNLKERHMIMIALGGTIGTGLFLASGQVLASSGPAGSLISYVVVSIMVYFVMTSLAELSTQYSISGSFNTYASRFVDEAFGFALGYNYYFTGVIVIAGELVAAEIIVQFWLPHFPTIIWPLLGMIIIFILNVFTVKSYREAEYWFAMIKVLTVIIFIIVGLLVDIGVLGHVKIGFHNWKIDGAPFYRGIDGIVTSSIVAGFAFAVGITAGESANPRRDVPRALNGTIWRIILFFVGSIVIMGLIIPYNDPSLAHSDAKNVAVSPFTLVFVKSGIKPAVHIMNVVILTTILSAGNSSLYICTRILYALANEGKAPKQFTYVNRHGIPI
;
A
#
# COMPACT_ATOMS: atom_id res chain seq x y z
N MET A 1 -28.06 -50.27 -2.06
CA MET A 1 -27.44 -49.08 -1.44
C MET A 1 -26.26 -48.49 -2.24
N LEU A 2 -25.45 -49.31 -2.94
CA LEU A 2 -24.30 -48.84 -3.74
C LEU A 2 -24.67 -48.07 -5.02
N TYR A 3 -25.71 -48.51 -5.74
CA TYR A 3 -26.17 -47.84 -6.98
C TYR A 3 -26.60 -46.37 -6.77
N HIS A 4 -27.21 -46.06 -5.63
CA HIS A 4 -27.69 -44.70 -5.35
C HIS A 4 -26.54 -43.72 -5.13
N LYS A 5 -25.45 -44.14 -4.48
CA LYS A 5 -24.25 -43.28 -4.29
C LYS A 5 -23.55 -42.98 -5.62
N GLN A 6 -23.54 -43.94 -6.54
CA GLN A 6 -22.86 -43.80 -7.83
C GLN A 6 -23.58 -42.81 -8.75
N VAL A 7 -24.92 -42.80 -8.73
CA VAL A 7 -25.74 -41.82 -9.48
C VAL A 7 -25.50 -40.39 -8.96
N TRP A 8 -25.45 -40.19 -7.64
CA TRP A 8 -25.19 -38.87 -7.05
C TRP A 8 -23.79 -38.32 -7.36
N ILE A 9 -22.76 -39.17 -7.34
CA ILE A 9 -21.39 -38.78 -7.71
C ILE A 9 -21.34 -38.39 -9.20
N THR A 10 -22.01 -39.15 -10.06
CA THR A 10 -22.04 -38.88 -11.50
C THR A 10 -22.79 -37.58 -11.82
N MET A 11 -23.91 -37.32 -11.14
CA MET A 11 -24.64 -36.04 -11.26
C MET A 11 -23.80 -34.85 -10.82
N HIS A 12 -23.10 -34.93 -9.68
CA HIS A 12 -22.22 -33.86 -9.22
C HIS A 12 -21.08 -33.59 -10.20
N LEU A 13 -20.48 -34.63 -10.79
CA LEU A 13 -19.42 -34.48 -11.79
C LEU A 13 -19.93 -33.88 -13.10
N VAL A 14 -21.16 -34.19 -13.52
CA VAL A 14 -21.80 -33.60 -14.71
C VAL A 14 -22.13 -32.12 -14.47
N ILE A 15 -22.67 -31.77 -13.31
CA ILE A 15 -22.94 -30.37 -12.93
C ILE A 15 -21.63 -29.58 -12.85
N LEU A 16 -20.58 -30.14 -12.22
CA LEU A 16 -19.24 -29.53 -12.20
C LEU A 16 -18.67 -29.34 -13.61
N LYS A 17 -18.83 -30.33 -14.49
CA LYS A 17 -18.40 -30.21 -15.90
C LYS A 17 -19.19 -29.15 -16.65
N GLN A 18 -20.51 -29.06 -16.46
CA GLN A 18 -21.35 -28.05 -17.11
C GLN A 18 -21.02 -26.65 -16.59
N ILE A 19 -20.82 -26.49 -15.28
CA ILE A 19 -20.34 -25.25 -14.67
C ILE A 19 -18.97 -24.88 -15.25
N LEU A 20 -18.02 -25.83 -15.33
CA LEU A 20 -16.71 -25.60 -15.95
C LEU A 20 -16.79 -25.24 -17.43
N VAL A 21 -17.75 -25.81 -18.19
CA VAL A 21 -17.99 -25.50 -19.59
C VAL A 21 -18.61 -24.11 -19.76
N ILE A 22 -19.58 -23.74 -18.92
CA ILE A 22 -20.19 -22.39 -18.91
C ILE A 22 -19.13 -21.34 -18.53
N ILE A 23 -18.29 -21.64 -17.53
CA ILE A 23 -17.11 -20.85 -17.13
C ILE A 23 -16.10 -20.71 -18.27
N LYS A 24 -15.96 -21.71 -19.14
CA LYS A 24 -15.10 -21.69 -20.34
C LYS A 24 -15.74 -20.96 -21.52
N LEU A 25 -17.06 -21.06 -21.72
CA LEU A 25 -17.76 -20.47 -22.86
C LEU A 25 -17.93 -18.95 -22.72
N HIS A 26 -18.01 -18.42 -21.50
CA HIS A 26 -17.93 -16.96 -21.25
C HIS A 26 -16.51 -16.40 -21.33
N TYR A 27 -15.49 -17.24 -21.60
CA TYR A 27 -14.10 -16.81 -21.62
C TYR A 27 -13.66 -16.43 -23.04
N HIS A 28 -14.01 -15.22 -23.48
CA HIS A 28 -13.20 -14.55 -24.49
C HIS A 28 -11.92 -14.07 -23.83
N LYS A 29 -10.81 -14.76 -24.12
CA LYS A 29 -9.45 -14.31 -23.80
C LYS A 29 -9.17 -13.02 -24.57
N LYS A 30 -9.66 -11.87 -24.09
CA LYS A 30 -9.27 -10.56 -24.65
C LYS A 30 -7.76 -10.45 -24.48
N LYS A 31 -7.03 -10.52 -25.60
CA LYS A 31 -5.59 -10.31 -25.63
C LYS A 31 -5.34 -8.89 -25.12
N THR A 32 -4.74 -8.75 -23.95
CA THR A 32 -4.24 -7.45 -23.50
C THR A 32 -2.96 -7.15 -24.26
N ASN A 33 -2.83 -5.95 -24.81
CA ASN A 33 -1.61 -5.51 -25.52
C ASN A 33 -0.48 -5.08 -24.55
N LEU A 34 -0.56 -5.49 -23.27
CA LEU A 34 0.41 -5.17 -22.24
C LEU A 34 1.58 -6.17 -22.27
N HIS A 35 2.80 -5.67 -22.14
CA HIS A 35 3.99 -6.52 -22.12
C HIS A 35 4.15 -7.25 -20.78
N ARG A 36 4.25 -8.59 -20.83
CA ARG A 36 4.45 -9.45 -19.64
C ARG A 36 5.93 -9.63 -19.28
N ASN A 37 6.52 -8.61 -18.67
CA ASN A 37 7.96 -8.64 -18.38
C ASN A 37 8.30 -8.73 -16.88
N LEU A 38 7.33 -8.71 -15.96
CA LEU A 38 7.58 -8.64 -14.51
C LEU A 38 8.16 -9.95 -13.96
N LYS A 39 9.36 -9.85 -13.39
CA LYS A 39 10.02 -10.93 -12.64
C LYS A 39 9.50 -10.97 -11.20
N GLU A 40 9.56 -12.13 -10.58
CA GLU A 40 9.15 -12.36 -9.18
C GLU A 40 9.75 -11.34 -8.18
N ARG A 41 11.04 -11.03 -8.29
CA ARG A 41 11.68 -10.02 -7.42
C ARG A 41 11.04 -8.62 -7.52
N HIS A 42 10.62 -8.22 -8.73
CA HIS A 42 9.97 -6.93 -8.95
C HIS A 42 8.56 -6.96 -8.40
N MET A 43 7.84 -8.08 -8.55
CA MET A 43 6.50 -8.25 -7.99
C MET A 43 6.50 -8.11 -6.46
N ILE A 44 7.46 -8.75 -5.78
CA ILE A 44 7.61 -8.65 -4.32
C ILE A 44 7.93 -7.21 -3.91
N MET A 45 8.87 -6.55 -4.59
CA MET A 45 9.23 -5.18 -4.23
C MET A 45 8.14 -4.16 -4.57
N ILE A 46 7.37 -4.35 -5.64
CA ILE A 46 6.19 -3.51 -5.94
C ILE A 46 5.12 -3.71 -4.86
N ALA A 47 4.87 -4.96 -4.44
CA ALA A 47 3.91 -5.23 -3.37
C ALA A 47 4.37 -4.59 -2.03
N LEU A 48 5.65 -4.71 -1.68
CA LEU A 48 6.21 -4.10 -0.48
C LEU A 48 6.25 -2.57 -0.57
N GLY A 49 6.69 -2.02 -1.70
CA GLY A 49 6.78 -0.57 -1.95
C GLY A 49 5.42 0.11 -2.02
N GLY A 50 4.42 -0.58 -2.55
CA GLY A 50 3.03 -0.13 -2.56
C GLY A 50 2.40 -0.16 -1.17
N THR A 51 2.74 -1.15 -0.33
CA THR A 51 2.20 -1.22 1.04
C THR A 51 2.93 -0.29 2.00
N ILE A 52 4.25 -0.21 1.93
CA ILE A 52 5.04 0.68 2.79
C ILE A 52 5.03 2.06 2.14
N GLY A 53 4.14 2.93 2.61
CA GLY A 53 3.94 4.27 2.08
C GLY A 53 3.97 5.36 3.15
N THR A 54 3.51 6.55 2.75
CA THR A 54 3.24 7.69 3.64
C THR A 54 2.35 7.34 4.82
N GLY A 55 1.46 6.36 4.67
CA GLY A 55 0.65 5.86 5.79
C GLY A 55 1.48 5.37 6.98
N LEU A 56 2.65 4.75 6.75
CA LEU A 56 3.54 4.33 7.84
C LEU A 56 4.41 5.50 8.33
N PHE A 57 4.93 6.33 7.43
CA PHE A 57 5.90 7.38 7.82
C PHE A 57 5.26 8.66 8.35
N LEU A 58 4.05 9.02 7.94
CA LEU A 58 3.37 10.27 8.31
C LEU A 58 2.10 9.98 9.12
N ALA A 59 1.19 9.16 8.58
CA ALA A 59 -0.12 8.96 9.21
C ALA A 59 -0.06 8.15 10.53
N SER A 60 0.99 7.34 10.74
CA SER A 60 1.20 6.59 11.99
C SER A 60 1.27 7.49 13.22
N GLY A 61 1.73 8.74 13.07
CA GLY A 61 1.77 9.70 14.17
C GLY A 61 0.37 10.10 14.63
N GLN A 62 -0.53 10.33 13.67
CA GLN A 62 -1.94 10.61 13.97
C GLN A 62 -2.63 9.40 14.61
N VAL A 63 -2.31 8.18 14.16
CA VAL A 63 -2.84 6.95 14.76
C VAL A 63 -2.37 6.82 16.22
N LEU A 64 -1.09 7.07 16.50
CA LEU A 64 -0.55 7.06 17.86
C LEU A 64 -1.23 8.14 18.72
N ALA A 65 -1.35 9.37 18.22
CA ALA A 65 -1.97 10.48 18.95
C ALA A 65 -3.46 10.27 19.23
N SER A 66 -4.18 9.59 18.34
CA SER A 66 -5.64 9.42 18.44
C SER A 66 -6.06 8.24 19.31
N SER A 67 -5.20 7.22 19.47
CA SER A 67 -5.55 5.98 20.18
C SER A 67 -4.59 5.56 21.29
N GLY A 68 -3.46 6.25 21.45
CA GLY A 68 -2.41 5.87 22.38
C GLY A 68 -1.60 4.66 21.90
N PRO A 69 -0.57 4.23 22.65
CA PRO A 69 0.38 3.23 22.20
C PRO A 69 -0.25 1.83 22.05
N ALA A 70 -1.05 1.35 23.00
CA ALA A 70 -1.73 0.05 22.84
C ALA A 70 -2.90 0.14 21.86
N GLY A 71 -3.64 1.26 21.85
CA GLY A 71 -4.72 1.45 20.88
C GLY A 71 -4.22 1.42 19.44
N SER A 72 -3.11 2.11 19.16
CA SER A 72 -2.49 2.15 17.84
C SER A 72 -1.99 0.75 17.41
N LEU A 73 -1.37 0.01 18.32
CA LEU A 73 -0.95 -1.37 18.10
C LEU A 73 -2.14 -2.26 17.71
N ILE A 74 -3.25 -2.19 18.46
CA ILE A 74 -4.46 -2.96 18.16
C ILE A 74 -5.02 -2.55 16.79
N SER A 75 -5.11 -1.26 16.47
CA SER A 75 -5.59 -0.78 15.17
C SER A 75 -4.78 -1.36 14.01
N TYR A 76 -3.45 -1.32 14.09
CA TYR A 76 -2.59 -1.89 13.04
C TYR A 76 -2.68 -3.42 12.96
N VAL A 77 -2.81 -4.12 14.09
CA VAL A 77 -2.99 -5.58 14.11
C VAL A 77 -4.33 -5.98 13.48
N VAL A 78 -5.43 -5.33 13.86
CA VAL A 78 -6.77 -5.61 13.32
C VAL A 78 -6.81 -5.37 11.82
N VAL A 79 -6.29 -4.23 11.36
CA VAL A 79 -6.20 -3.91 9.93
C VAL A 79 -5.31 -4.92 9.20
N SER A 80 -4.17 -5.31 9.78
CA SER A 80 -3.28 -6.31 9.17
C SER A 80 -3.96 -7.67 9.01
N ILE A 81 -4.77 -8.10 9.98
CA ILE A 81 -5.56 -9.34 9.91
C ILE A 81 -6.61 -9.24 8.80
N MET A 82 -7.31 -8.10 8.68
CA MET A 82 -8.28 -7.88 7.61
C MET A 82 -7.60 -7.96 6.23
N VAL A 83 -6.46 -7.30 6.07
CA VAL A 83 -5.66 -7.33 4.83
C VAL A 83 -5.17 -8.73 4.52
N TYR A 84 -4.75 -9.50 5.55
CA TYR A 84 -4.35 -10.89 5.40
C TYR A 84 -5.43 -11.74 4.74
N PHE A 85 -6.69 -11.63 5.19
CA PHE A 85 -7.81 -12.37 4.60
C PHE A 85 -8.06 -11.96 3.14
N VAL A 86 -8.11 -10.66 2.86
CA VAL A 86 -8.32 -10.14 1.49
C VAL A 86 -7.23 -10.64 0.54
N MET A 87 -5.97 -10.58 0.98
CA MET A 87 -4.83 -10.99 0.18
C MET A 87 -4.77 -12.49 -0.08
N THR A 88 -5.11 -13.29 0.92
CA THR A 88 -5.13 -14.75 0.79
C THR A 88 -6.24 -15.16 -0.19
N SER A 89 -7.43 -14.57 -0.09
CA SER A 89 -8.50 -14.80 -1.06
C SER A 89 -8.10 -14.38 -2.48
N LEU A 90 -7.43 -13.23 -2.63
CA LEU A 90 -6.97 -12.77 -3.94
C LEU A 90 -5.83 -13.65 -4.49
N ALA A 91 -4.96 -14.18 -3.63
CA ALA A 91 -3.92 -15.13 -4.00
C ALA A 91 -4.54 -16.41 -4.56
N GLU A 92 -5.51 -17.00 -3.86
CA GLU A 92 -6.23 -18.19 -4.31
C GLU A 92 -6.91 -17.95 -5.66
N LEU A 93 -7.67 -16.86 -5.79
CA LEU A 93 -8.31 -16.49 -7.05
C LEU A 93 -7.30 -16.33 -8.20
N SER A 94 -6.15 -15.71 -7.92
CA SER A 94 -5.10 -15.51 -8.93
C SER A 94 -4.39 -16.81 -9.36
N THR A 95 -4.30 -17.82 -8.48
CA THR A 95 -3.77 -19.16 -8.83
C THR A 95 -4.72 -19.91 -9.75
N GLN A 96 -6.01 -19.92 -9.40
CA GLN A 96 -7.03 -20.70 -10.09
C GLN A 96 -7.42 -20.06 -11.42
N TYR A 97 -7.62 -18.75 -11.40
CA TYR A 97 -8.11 -17.97 -12.52
C TYR A 97 -7.08 -16.92 -12.91
N SER A 98 -6.09 -17.29 -13.73
CA SER A 98 -5.11 -16.33 -14.26
C SER A 98 -5.74 -15.44 -15.35
N ILE A 99 -6.64 -14.54 -14.93
CA ILE A 99 -7.33 -13.60 -15.81
C ILE A 99 -6.39 -12.40 -16.02
N SER A 100 -6.21 -12.00 -17.28
CA SER A 100 -5.50 -10.76 -17.62
C SER A 100 -6.46 -9.59 -17.40
N GLY A 101 -6.55 -9.13 -16.17
CA GLY A 101 -7.42 -8.06 -15.69
C GLY A 101 -6.99 -7.59 -14.30
N SER A 102 -7.63 -6.54 -13.80
CA SER A 102 -7.44 -6.07 -12.42
C SER A 102 -8.42 -6.79 -11.49
N PHE A 103 -8.31 -6.59 -10.16
CA PHE A 103 -9.17 -7.26 -9.17
C PHE A 103 -10.67 -6.98 -9.39
N ASN A 104 -11.04 -5.86 -10.02
CA ASN A 104 -12.41 -5.55 -10.43
C ASN A 104 -12.99 -6.56 -11.45
N THR A 105 -12.13 -7.21 -12.25
CA THR A 105 -12.57 -8.29 -13.15
C THR A 105 -12.96 -9.54 -12.35
N TYR A 106 -12.28 -9.85 -11.23
CA TYR A 106 -12.72 -10.92 -10.33
C TYR A 106 -14.05 -10.56 -9.65
N ALA A 107 -14.19 -9.32 -9.19
CA ALA A 107 -15.43 -8.83 -8.58
C ALA A 107 -16.62 -8.89 -9.56
N SER A 108 -16.43 -8.47 -10.81
CA SER A 108 -17.45 -8.56 -11.88
C SER A 108 -17.87 -10.01 -12.15
N ARG A 109 -16.93 -10.96 -12.01
CA ARG A 109 -17.15 -12.36 -12.35
C ARG A 109 -17.82 -13.17 -11.23
N PHE A 110 -17.41 -12.93 -9.98
CA PHE A 110 -17.79 -13.76 -8.84
C PHE A 110 -18.85 -13.14 -7.94
N VAL A 111 -19.09 -11.83 -8.05
CA VAL A 111 -20.08 -11.12 -7.25
C VAL A 111 -21.21 -10.63 -8.15
N ASP A 112 -20.97 -9.56 -8.90
CA ASP A 112 -21.92 -8.96 -9.84
C ASP A 112 -21.21 -7.96 -10.75
N GLU A 113 -21.71 -7.76 -11.97
CA GLU A 113 -21.12 -6.84 -12.93
C GLU A 113 -21.16 -5.37 -12.46
N ALA A 114 -22.25 -4.93 -11.83
CA ALA A 114 -22.37 -3.60 -11.27
C ALA A 114 -21.45 -3.40 -10.06
N PHE A 115 -21.26 -4.44 -9.25
CA PHE A 115 -20.30 -4.41 -8.14
C PHE A 115 -18.86 -4.25 -8.66
N GLY A 116 -18.49 -4.99 -9.70
CA GLY A 116 -17.17 -4.85 -10.31
C GLY A 116 -16.96 -3.50 -11.02
N PHE A 117 -18.01 -2.92 -11.60
CA PHE A 117 -18.00 -1.53 -12.10
C PHE A 117 -17.71 -0.53 -10.97
N ALA A 118 -18.50 -0.59 -9.90
CA ALA A 118 -18.38 0.32 -8.77
C ALA A 118 -17.01 0.21 -8.09
N LEU A 119 -16.52 -1.02 -7.89
CA LEU A 119 -15.21 -1.29 -7.31
C LEU A 119 -14.07 -0.72 -8.15
N GLY A 120 -14.16 -0.82 -9.48
CA GLY A 120 -13.19 -0.25 -10.41
C GLY A 120 -13.09 1.27 -10.29
N TYR A 121 -14.23 1.97 -10.34
CA TYR A 121 -14.25 3.44 -10.18
C TYR A 121 -13.84 3.88 -8.77
N ASN A 122 -14.26 3.16 -7.72
CA ASN A 122 -13.87 3.48 -6.35
C ASN A 122 -12.34 3.45 -6.17
N TYR A 123 -11.68 2.41 -6.70
CA TYR A 123 -10.22 2.34 -6.68
C TYR A 123 -9.55 3.40 -7.56
N TYR A 124 -10.13 3.71 -8.73
CA TYR A 124 -9.61 4.79 -9.58
C TYR A 124 -9.64 6.14 -8.84
N PHE A 125 -10.79 6.52 -8.26
CA PHE A 125 -10.91 7.77 -7.51
C PHE A 125 -10.02 7.78 -6.27
N THR A 126 -9.92 6.65 -5.56
CA THR A 126 -8.99 6.52 -4.43
C THR A 126 -7.56 6.79 -4.88
N GLY A 127 -7.11 6.19 -5.99
CA GLY A 127 -5.76 6.43 -6.51
C GLY A 127 -5.54 7.87 -6.95
N VAL A 128 -6.52 8.53 -7.58
CA VAL A 128 -6.42 9.96 -7.94
C VAL A 128 -6.29 10.85 -6.69
N ILE A 129 -7.10 10.60 -5.66
CA ILE A 129 -7.04 11.32 -4.39
C ILE A 129 -5.69 11.09 -3.69
N VAL A 130 -5.18 9.86 -3.71
CA VAL A 130 -3.86 9.53 -3.16
C VAL A 130 -2.78 10.30 -3.91
N ILE A 131 -2.77 10.33 -5.25
CA ILE A 131 -1.78 11.11 -6.02
C ILE A 131 -1.79 12.58 -5.59
N ALA A 132 -2.98 13.19 -5.47
CA ALA A 132 -3.08 14.58 -5.03
C ALA A 132 -2.54 14.77 -3.61
N GLY A 133 -2.89 13.89 -2.67
CA GLY A 133 -2.38 13.91 -1.30
C GLY A 133 -0.86 13.74 -1.23
N GLU A 134 -0.29 12.85 -2.04
CA GLU A 134 1.15 12.63 -2.14
C GLU A 134 1.87 13.87 -2.68
N LEU A 135 1.34 14.55 -3.69
CA LEU A 135 1.94 15.78 -4.21
C LEU A 135 1.93 16.92 -3.19
N VAL A 136 0.86 17.04 -2.39
CA VAL A 136 0.79 18.00 -1.27
C VAL A 136 1.78 17.61 -0.16
N ALA A 137 1.90 16.32 0.18
CA ALA A 137 2.88 15.86 1.15
C ALA A 137 4.31 16.14 0.68
N ALA A 138 4.62 15.96 -0.61
CA ALA A 138 5.92 16.28 -1.19
C ALA A 138 6.27 17.75 -1.00
N GLU A 139 5.31 18.65 -1.25
CA GLU A 139 5.46 20.08 -1.03
C GLU A 139 5.85 20.39 0.41
N ILE A 140 5.12 19.86 1.39
CA ILE A 140 5.37 20.08 2.83
C ILE A 140 6.79 19.63 3.19
N ILE A 141 7.23 18.48 2.68
CA ILE A 141 8.57 17.95 2.95
C ILE A 141 9.65 18.80 2.26
N VAL A 142 9.42 19.33 1.06
CA VAL A 142 10.42 20.15 0.37
C VAL A 142 10.55 21.55 0.99
N GLN A 143 9.46 22.11 1.51
CA GLN A 143 9.47 23.38 2.25
C GLN A 143 10.39 23.35 3.47
N PHE A 144 10.69 22.16 4.02
CA PHE A 144 11.70 22.04 5.07
C PHE A 144 13.08 22.56 4.64
N TRP A 145 13.50 22.32 3.38
CA TRP A 145 14.77 22.84 2.87
C TRP A 145 14.61 24.21 2.18
N LEU A 146 13.47 24.44 1.54
CA LEU A 146 13.21 25.62 0.70
C LEU A 146 11.92 26.33 1.11
N PRO A 147 11.84 26.92 2.33
CA PRO A 147 10.60 27.44 2.91
C PRO A 147 10.06 28.69 2.19
N HIS A 148 10.89 29.40 1.45
CA HIS A 148 10.52 30.64 0.74
C HIS A 148 10.17 30.42 -0.73
N PHE A 149 10.30 29.18 -1.25
CA PHE A 149 9.95 28.88 -2.64
C PHE A 149 8.44 28.72 -2.82
N PRO A 150 7.87 29.14 -3.96
CA PRO A 150 6.45 29.01 -4.22
C PRO A 150 5.97 27.55 -4.11
N THR A 151 4.95 27.36 -3.29
CA THR A 151 4.38 26.05 -2.92
C THR A 151 3.94 25.23 -4.12
N ILE A 152 3.29 25.88 -5.09
CA ILE A 152 2.72 25.24 -6.29
C ILE A 152 3.75 24.56 -7.20
N ILE A 153 5.02 24.96 -7.14
CA ILE A 153 6.07 24.44 -8.03
C ILE A 153 6.34 22.96 -7.72
N TRP A 154 6.32 22.56 -6.44
CA TRP A 154 6.68 21.21 -6.03
C TRP A 154 5.66 20.14 -6.45
N PRO A 155 4.33 20.34 -6.24
CA PRO A 155 3.31 19.44 -6.78
C PRO A 155 3.40 19.31 -8.31
N LEU A 156 3.59 20.42 -9.04
CA LEU A 156 3.71 20.40 -10.50
C LEU A 156 4.93 19.62 -10.97
N LEU A 157 6.09 19.85 -10.34
CA LEU A 157 7.32 19.14 -10.67
C LEU A 157 7.22 17.65 -10.33
N GLY A 158 6.62 17.31 -9.18
CA GLY A 158 6.33 15.92 -8.79
C GLY A 158 5.42 15.23 -9.79
N MET A 159 4.36 15.91 -10.26
CA MET A 159 3.45 15.39 -11.28
C MET A 159 4.17 15.13 -12.61
N ILE A 160 5.03 16.04 -13.06
CA ILE A 160 5.85 15.88 -14.27
C ILE A 160 6.78 14.68 -14.13
N ILE A 161 7.47 14.52 -13.00
CA ILE A 161 8.35 13.38 -12.73
C ILE A 161 7.56 12.07 -12.79
N ILE A 162 6.45 11.99 -12.07
CA ILE A 162 5.60 10.79 -12.03
C ILE A 162 5.06 10.46 -13.43
N PHE A 163 4.63 11.46 -14.19
CA PHE A 163 4.17 11.28 -15.57
C PHE A 163 5.28 10.72 -16.47
N ILE A 164 6.47 11.31 -16.43
CA ILE A 164 7.64 10.86 -17.19
C ILE A 164 7.97 9.39 -16.84
N LEU A 165 8.02 9.04 -15.56
CA LEU A 165 8.31 7.67 -15.12
C LEU A 165 7.29 6.64 -15.65
N ASN A 166 6.04 7.06 -15.85
CA ASN A 166 4.97 6.18 -16.30
C ASN A 166 4.82 6.08 -17.83
N VAL A 167 5.17 7.11 -18.61
CA VAL A 167 4.85 7.15 -20.06
C VAL A 167 5.88 6.45 -20.95
N PHE A 168 7.16 6.38 -20.54
CA PHE A 168 8.22 5.91 -21.44
C PHE A 168 8.37 4.39 -21.49
N THR A 169 8.56 3.70 -20.35
CA THR A 169 8.68 2.23 -20.37
C THR A 169 8.20 1.58 -19.06
N VAL A 170 7.52 0.44 -19.18
CA VAL A 170 7.20 -0.43 -18.04
C VAL A 170 8.48 -0.91 -17.34
N LYS A 171 9.63 -0.98 -18.03
CA LYS A 171 10.92 -1.32 -17.42
C LYS A 171 11.41 -0.24 -16.46
N SER A 172 11.33 1.04 -16.84
CA SER A 172 11.73 2.17 -15.99
C SER A 172 10.92 2.22 -14.69
N TYR A 173 9.59 2.09 -14.79
CA TYR A 173 8.70 2.01 -13.61
C TYR A 173 9.15 0.92 -12.62
N ARG A 174 9.39 -0.31 -13.11
CA ARG A 174 9.66 -1.46 -12.24
C ARG A 174 11.01 -1.41 -11.55
N GLU A 175 12.04 -0.89 -12.24
CA GLU A 175 13.35 -0.71 -11.62
C GLU A 175 13.33 0.46 -10.64
N ALA A 176 12.67 1.58 -10.97
CA ALA A 176 12.48 2.70 -10.04
C ALA A 176 11.77 2.24 -8.76
N GLU A 177 10.66 1.52 -8.89
CA GLU A 177 9.89 1.01 -7.76
C GLU A 177 10.68 -0.03 -6.93
N TYR A 178 11.50 -0.85 -7.58
CA TYR A 178 12.40 -1.78 -6.88
C TYR A 178 13.37 -1.03 -5.96
N TRP A 179 14.01 0.03 -6.45
CA TRP A 179 14.94 0.85 -5.67
C TRP A 179 14.22 1.66 -4.57
N PHE A 180 13.07 2.26 -4.89
CA PHE A 180 12.28 2.97 -3.89
C PHE A 180 11.83 2.05 -2.76
N ALA A 181 11.30 0.88 -3.07
CA ALA A 181 10.91 -0.11 -2.06
C ALA A 181 12.11 -0.57 -1.21
N MET A 182 13.28 -0.75 -1.82
CA MET A 182 14.50 -1.13 -1.09
C MET A 182 14.89 -0.08 -0.04
N ILE A 183 14.87 1.21 -0.41
CA ILE A 183 15.15 2.31 0.53
C ILE A 183 14.17 2.25 1.71
N LYS A 184 12.87 2.14 1.44
CA LYS A 184 11.83 2.08 2.49
C LYS A 184 12.04 0.92 3.45
N VAL A 185 12.27 -0.28 2.93
CA VAL A 185 12.47 -1.49 3.73
C VAL A 185 13.71 -1.34 4.62
N LEU A 186 14.83 -0.86 4.06
CA LEU A 186 16.05 -0.63 4.83
C LEU A 186 15.84 0.43 5.92
N THR A 187 15.14 1.52 5.62
CA THR A 187 14.83 2.55 6.62
C THR A 187 14.00 1.99 7.78
N VAL A 188 12.99 1.16 7.51
CA VAL A 188 12.18 0.56 8.57
C VAL A 188 13.01 -0.40 9.43
N ILE A 189 13.88 -1.22 8.83
CA ILE A 189 14.76 -2.11 9.59
C ILE A 189 15.70 -1.30 10.49
N ILE A 190 16.33 -0.26 9.95
CA ILE A 190 17.22 0.63 10.72
C ILE A 190 16.43 1.33 11.82
N PHE A 191 15.22 1.80 11.55
CA PHE A 191 14.34 2.44 12.52
C PHE A 191 14.02 1.52 13.69
N ILE A 192 13.68 0.25 13.43
CA ILE A 192 13.40 -0.72 14.50
C ILE A 192 14.64 -0.93 15.37
N ILE A 193 15.82 -1.11 14.76
CA ILE A 193 17.07 -1.32 15.49
C ILE A 193 17.45 -0.08 16.32
N VAL A 194 17.49 1.09 15.69
CA VAL A 194 17.84 2.36 16.36
C VAL A 194 16.83 2.68 17.46
N GLY A 195 15.54 2.48 17.19
CA GLY A 195 14.49 2.68 18.17
C GLY A 195 14.66 1.79 19.40
N LEU A 196 14.95 0.49 19.22
CA LEU A 196 15.25 -0.39 20.35
C LEU A 196 16.44 0.12 21.17
N LEU A 197 17.51 0.58 20.51
CA LEU A 197 18.69 1.13 21.18
C LEU A 197 18.39 2.44 21.94
N VAL A 198 17.49 3.27 21.41
CA VAL A 198 17.01 4.48 22.09
C VAL A 198 16.16 4.13 23.30
N ASP A 199 15.22 3.19 23.15
CA ASP A 199 14.32 2.79 24.24
C ASP A 199 15.07 2.27 25.47
N ILE A 200 16.08 1.43 25.25
CA ILE A 200 16.92 0.89 26.32
C ILE A 200 17.97 1.89 26.86
N GLY A 201 18.12 3.05 26.23
CA GLY A 201 19.03 4.12 26.63
C GLY A 201 20.49 3.98 26.17
N VAL A 202 20.78 3.05 25.24
CA VAL A 202 22.11 2.92 24.62
C VAL A 202 22.39 4.10 23.70
N LEU A 203 21.37 4.55 22.96
CA LEU A 203 21.37 5.79 22.19
C LEU A 203 20.51 6.84 22.89
N GLY A 204 20.89 8.12 22.85
CA GLY A 204 20.17 9.21 23.53
C GLY A 204 20.39 9.29 25.06
N HIS A 205 21.11 8.34 25.65
CA HIS A 205 21.55 8.32 27.06
C HIS A 205 20.46 8.36 28.14
N VAL A 206 19.18 8.21 27.75
CA VAL A 206 18.03 8.16 28.67
C VAL A 206 17.22 6.91 28.37
N LYS A 207 17.06 6.04 29.36
CA LYS A 207 16.20 4.86 29.24
C LYS A 207 14.73 5.28 29.34
N ILE A 208 13.93 4.95 28.33
CA ILE A 208 12.51 5.26 28.27
C ILE A 208 11.70 4.06 28.76
N GLY A 209 11.90 2.90 28.14
CA GLY A 209 11.12 1.69 28.40
C GLY A 209 9.62 1.93 28.23
N PHE A 210 8.82 1.32 29.09
CA PHE A 210 7.36 1.45 29.04
C PHE A 210 6.82 2.75 29.69
N HIS A 211 7.64 3.79 29.87
CA HIS A 211 7.18 5.03 30.50
C HIS A 211 6.02 5.67 29.73
N ASN A 212 6.14 5.80 28.41
CA ASN A 212 5.10 6.39 27.53
C ASN A 212 3.81 5.55 27.44
N TRP A 213 3.84 4.29 27.91
CA TRP A 213 2.66 3.44 28.01
C TRP A 213 1.88 3.64 29.31
N LYS A 214 2.44 4.40 30.26
CA LYS A 214 1.90 4.62 31.61
C LYS A 214 1.56 6.08 31.90
N ILE A 215 1.82 6.99 30.96
CA ILE A 215 1.41 8.40 31.08
C ILE A 215 -0.12 8.51 31.08
N ASP A 216 -0.65 9.61 31.64
CA ASP A 216 -2.10 9.78 31.78
C ASP A 216 -2.84 9.64 30.44
N GLY A 217 -3.91 8.84 30.45
CA GLY A 217 -4.69 8.49 29.25
C GLY A 217 -4.09 7.38 28.37
N ALA A 218 -2.84 6.96 28.61
CA ALA A 218 -2.26 5.75 28.03
C ALA A 218 -2.68 4.51 28.84
N PRO A 219 -2.66 3.30 28.26
CA PRO A 219 -2.21 2.98 26.90
C PRO A 219 -3.32 3.05 25.83
N PHE A 220 -4.56 3.34 26.22
CA PHE A 220 -5.75 3.40 25.35
C PHE A 220 -6.40 4.79 25.36
N TYR A 221 -5.80 5.74 24.64
CA TYR A 221 -6.39 7.08 24.53
C TYR A 221 -7.70 7.01 23.75
N ARG A 222 -8.76 7.65 24.27
CA ARG A 222 -10.15 7.57 23.74
C ARG A 222 -10.75 6.16 23.67
N GLY A 223 -10.14 5.15 24.31
CA GLY A 223 -10.67 3.79 24.39
C GLY A 223 -10.99 3.18 23.02
N ILE A 224 -12.15 2.53 22.89
CA ILE A 224 -12.59 1.86 21.66
C ILE A 224 -12.79 2.85 20.51
N ASP A 225 -13.28 4.06 20.79
CA ASP A 225 -13.46 5.11 19.78
C ASP A 225 -12.12 5.48 19.13
N GLY A 226 -11.08 5.66 19.94
CA GLY A 226 -9.70 5.85 19.46
C GLY A 226 -9.25 4.69 18.58
N ILE A 227 -9.45 3.44 19.01
CA ILE A 227 -9.04 2.25 18.25
C ILE A 227 -9.75 2.17 16.89
N VAL A 228 -11.07 2.41 16.85
CA VAL A 228 -11.87 2.32 15.62
C VAL A 228 -11.48 3.44 14.65
N THR A 229 -11.41 4.69 15.13
CA THR A 229 -11.01 5.83 14.30
C THR A 229 -9.58 5.69 13.77
N SER A 230 -8.65 5.24 14.61
CA SER A 230 -7.27 4.92 14.19
C SER A 230 -7.21 3.75 13.21
N SER A 231 -8.11 2.77 13.29
CA SER A 231 -8.14 1.65 12.34
C SER A 231 -8.53 2.11 10.93
N ILE A 232 -9.38 3.13 10.80
CA ILE A 232 -9.74 3.73 9.51
C ILE A 232 -8.49 4.38 8.89
N VAL A 233 -7.77 5.19 9.66
CA VAL A 233 -6.52 5.84 9.20
C VAL A 233 -5.44 4.81 8.88
N ALA A 234 -5.26 3.80 9.74
CA ALA A 234 -4.33 2.71 9.51
C ALA A 234 -4.69 1.92 8.24
N GLY A 235 -5.99 1.71 7.95
CA GLY A 235 -6.48 1.05 6.74
C GLY A 235 -5.95 1.67 5.44
N PHE A 236 -5.87 3.01 5.36
CA PHE A 236 -5.28 3.70 4.22
C PHE A 236 -3.80 3.36 3.99
N ALA A 237 -3.07 2.97 5.05
CA ALA A 237 -1.68 2.60 4.96
C ALA A 237 -1.44 1.23 4.30
N PHE A 238 -2.48 0.41 4.10
CA PHE A 238 -2.38 -0.95 3.55
C PHE A 238 -2.91 -1.09 2.12
N ALA A 239 -2.86 -0.03 1.32
CA ALA A 239 -3.23 -0.13 -0.10
C ALA A 239 -2.21 -1.00 -0.84
N VAL A 240 -2.65 -2.10 -1.46
CA VAL A 240 -1.76 -2.96 -2.24
C VAL A 240 -2.22 -3.06 -3.68
N GLY A 241 -1.40 -2.53 -4.57
CA GLY A 241 -1.54 -2.71 -6.01
C GLY A 241 -0.92 -4.03 -6.45
N ILE A 242 -1.71 -4.90 -7.07
CA ILE A 242 -1.19 -6.13 -7.68
C ILE A 242 -1.34 -6.05 -9.19
N THR A 243 -0.21 -6.10 -9.88
CA THR A 243 -0.12 -6.06 -11.35
C THR A 243 -0.15 -7.47 -11.93
N ALA A 244 -1.19 -8.26 -11.60
CA ALA A 244 -1.27 -9.67 -11.98
C ALA A 244 -1.24 -9.90 -13.51
N GLY A 245 -1.79 -8.96 -14.28
CA GLY A 245 -1.87 -9.03 -15.75
C GLY A 245 -0.52 -8.90 -16.50
N GLU A 246 0.52 -8.42 -15.83
CA GLU A 246 1.84 -8.13 -16.43
C GLU A 246 2.96 -9.05 -15.91
N SER A 247 2.62 -9.96 -14.98
CA SER A 247 3.51 -11.01 -14.49
C SER A 247 3.88 -11.98 -15.63
N ALA A 248 5.16 -12.39 -15.66
CA ALA A 248 5.64 -13.40 -16.60
C ALA A 248 4.99 -14.77 -16.35
N ASN A 249 4.83 -15.16 -15.07
CA ASN A 249 4.14 -16.38 -14.66
C ASN A 249 3.09 -16.08 -13.58
N PRO A 250 1.89 -15.57 -13.94
CA PRO A 250 0.90 -15.13 -12.96
C PRO A 250 0.50 -16.19 -11.93
N ARG A 251 0.35 -17.45 -12.38
CA ARG A 251 -0.04 -18.59 -11.50
C ARG A 251 0.97 -18.89 -10.39
N ARG A 252 2.25 -18.60 -10.60
CA ARG A 252 3.34 -18.91 -9.65
C ARG A 252 3.79 -17.67 -8.90
N ASP A 253 3.97 -16.57 -9.61
CA ASP A 253 4.65 -15.38 -9.09
C ASP A 253 3.71 -14.47 -8.29
N VAL A 254 2.43 -14.36 -8.67
CA VAL A 254 1.43 -13.54 -7.95
C VAL A 254 1.18 -14.06 -6.53
N PRO A 255 0.89 -15.36 -6.30
CA PRO A 255 0.60 -15.88 -4.97
C PRO A 255 1.83 -15.86 -4.07
N ARG A 256 3.02 -16.12 -4.61
CA ARG A 256 4.29 -16.02 -3.87
C ARG A 256 4.58 -14.58 -3.45
N ALA A 257 4.35 -13.61 -4.34
CA ALA A 257 4.49 -12.21 -4.00
C ALA A 257 3.51 -11.81 -2.89
N LEU A 258 2.25 -12.22 -2.99
CA LEU A 258 1.24 -11.97 -1.96
C LEU A 258 1.62 -12.53 -0.60
N ASN A 259 1.86 -13.84 -0.53
CA ASN A 259 2.19 -14.51 0.73
C ASN A 259 3.52 -14.03 1.32
N GLY A 260 4.51 -13.74 0.47
CA GLY A 260 5.80 -13.22 0.91
C GLY A 260 5.74 -11.78 1.44
N THR A 261 4.75 -11.00 1.01
CA THR A 261 4.58 -9.60 1.42
C THR A 261 3.88 -9.51 2.78
N ILE A 262 2.87 -10.34 3.04
CA ILE A 262 2.05 -10.34 4.26
C ILE A 262 2.88 -10.35 5.56
N TRP A 263 3.76 -11.35 5.74
CA TRP A 263 4.51 -11.49 6.99
C TRP A 263 5.49 -10.33 7.21
N ARG A 264 6.03 -9.79 6.12
CA ARG A 264 6.93 -8.63 6.15
C ARG A 264 6.18 -7.35 6.50
N ILE A 265 4.98 -7.16 5.95
CA ILE A 265 4.09 -6.04 6.30
C ILE A 265 3.80 -6.06 7.79
N ILE A 266 3.33 -7.20 8.33
CA ILE A 266 3.02 -7.32 9.76
C ILE A 266 4.25 -6.97 10.59
N LEU A 267 5.40 -7.55 10.28
CA LEU A 267 6.65 -7.28 11.01
C LEU A 267 7.05 -5.81 10.97
N PHE A 268 7.01 -5.18 9.80
CA PHE A 268 7.44 -3.79 9.62
C PHE A 268 6.47 -2.79 10.25
N PHE A 269 5.17 -3.00 10.07
CA PHE A 269 4.15 -2.10 10.61
C PHE A 269 4.01 -2.25 12.12
N VAL A 270 3.79 -3.47 12.62
CA VAL A 270 3.66 -3.74 14.05
C VAL A 270 4.94 -3.37 14.78
N GLY A 271 6.10 -3.77 14.26
CA GLY A 271 7.40 -3.43 14.84
C GLY A 271 7.61 -1.92 14.93
N SER A 272 7.29 -1.18 13.87
CA SER A 272 7.44 0.28 13.89
C SER A 272 6.51 0.95 14.90
N ILE A 273 5.26 0.51 15.00
CA ILE A 273 4.28 1.08 15.94
C ILE A 273 4.65 0.79 17.40
N VAL A 274 5.16 -0.41 17.70
CA VAL A 274 5.69 -0.71 19.04
C VAL A 274 6.81 0.27 19.42
N ILE A 275 7.77 0.47 18.52
CA ILE A 275 8.89 1.39 18.74
C ILE A 275 8.42 2.84 18.91
N MET A 276 7.49 3.31 18.07
CA MET A 276 6.91 4.65 18.21
C MET A 276 6.21 4.81 19.56
N GLY A 277 5.36 3.84 19.95
CA GLY A 277 4.61 3.89 21.20
C GLY A 277 5.50 3.81 22.44
N LEU A 278 6.67 3.16 22.35
CA LEU A 278 7.66 3.17 23.42
C LEU A 278 8.35 4.53 23.56
N ILE A 279 8.77 5.15 22.45
CA ILE A 279 9.70 6.30 22.46
C ILE A 279 8.99 7.65 22.47
N ILE A 280 7.84 7.76 21.78
CA ILE A 280 7.12 9.01 21.60
C ILE A 280 5.85 8.99 22.46
N PRO A 281 5.65 9.98 23.34
CA PRO A 281 4.42 10.07 24.11
C PRO A 281 3.25 10.41 23.16
N TYR A 282 2.09 9.78 23.35
CA TYR A 282 0.95 9.95 22.43
C TYR A 282 0.43 11.40 22.36
N ASN A 283 0.67 12.18 23.41
CA ASN A 283 0.29 13.59 23.52
C ASN A 283 1.39 14.55 23.04
N ASP A 284 2.44 14.06 22.37
CA ASP A 284 3.47 14.91 21.76
C ASP A 284 2.82 15.82 20.69
N PRO A 285 2.95 17.16 20.80
CA PRO A 285 2.33 18.09 19.86
C PRO A 285 2.82 17.89 18.42
N SER A 286 3.99 17.27 18.23
CA SER A 286 4.57 17.01 16.92
C SER A 286 3.85 15.88 16.15
N LEU A 287 3.02 15.07 16.82
CA LEU A 287 2.27 13.96 16.22
C LEU A 287 0.97 14.43 15.52
N ALA A 288 0.42 15.56 15.96
CA ALA A 288 -0.86 16.07 15.49
C ALA A 288 -0.66 16.93 14.22
N HIS A 289 -1.35 16.55 13.14
CA HIS A 289 -1.29 17.22 11.83
C HIS A 289 -2.14 18.52 11.78
N SER A 290 -2.25 19.23 12.90
CA SER A 290 -3.37 20.15 13.14
C SER A 290 -3.10 21.61 12.77
N ASP A 291 -1.85 22.05 12.62
CA ASP A 291 -1.54 23.46 12.39
C ASP A 291 -0.72 23.70 11.13
N ALA A 292 -1.25 24.57 10.25
CA ALA A 292 -0.60 25.05 9.03
C ALA A 292 0.74 25.80 9.24
N LYS A 293 1.17 25.98 10.51
CA LYS A 293 2.44 26.60 10.89
C LYS A 293 3.49 25.61 11.41
N ASN A 294 3.08 24.42 11.83
CA ASN A 294 4.01 23.38 12.29
C ASN A 294 4.21 22.39 11.15
N VAL A 295 5.42 22.36 10.58
CA VAL A 295 5.79 21.36 9.58
C VAL A 295 5.60 19.99 10.24
N ALA A 296 4.63 19.21 9.74
CA ALA A 296 4.33 17.88 10.27
C ALA A 296 5.61 17.05 10.30
N VAL A 297 6.05 16.64 11.49
CA VAL A 297 7.28 15.87 11.65
C VAL A 297 6.91 14.39 11.69
N SER A 298 7.46 13.62 10.76
CA SER A 298 7.33 12.17 10.77
C SER A 298 7.75 11.60 12.13
N PRO A 299 6.97 10.68 12.73
CA PRO A 299 7.38 9.96 13.94
C PRO A 299 8.71 9.23 13.76
N PHE A 300 9.02 8.78 12.54
CA PHE A 300 10.33 8.19 12.26
C PHE A 300 11.46 9.20 12.49
N THR A 301 11.30 10.42 11.98
CA THR A 301 12.24 11.51 12.21
C THR A 301 12.42 11.79 13.69
N LEU A 302 11.33 11.83 14.48
CA LEU A 302 11.40 12.09 15.93
C LEU A 302 12.26 11.06 16.68
N VAL A 303 12.12 9.77 16.37
CA VAL A 303 12.95 8.72 17.00
C VAL A 303 14.42 8.88 16.61
N PHE A 304 14.72 9.13 15.33
CA PHE A 304 16.10 9.33 14.90
C PHE A 304 16.73 10.58 15.51
N VAL A 305 15.97 11.66 15.70
CA VAL A 305 16.45 12.84 16.43
C VAL A 305 16.75 12.50 17.89
N LYS A 306 15.86 11.76 18.57
CA LYS A 306 16.08 11.29 19.95
C LYS A 306 17.30 10.36 20.09
N SER A 307 17.73 9.69 19.02
CA SER A 307 18.96 8.89 19.03
C SER A 307 20.26 9.70 19.05
N GLY A 308 20.20 11.01 18.82
CA GLY A 308 21.38 11.89 18.77
C GLY A 308 22.08 11.96 17.40
N ILE A 309 21.50 11.35 16.36
CA ILE A 309 22.02 11.39 15.00
C ILE A 309 21.77 12.79 14.40
N LYS A 310 22.81 13.62 14.32
CA LYS A 310 22.72 15.02 13.83
C LYS A 310 22.05 15.18 12.45
N PRO A 311 22.38 14.39 11.40
CA PRO A 311 21.74 14.53 10.09
C PRO A 311 20.40 13.79 9.95
N ALA A 312 19.83 13.25 11.05
CA ALA A 312 18.63 12.42 11.03
C ALA A 312 17.45 13.06 10.28
N VAL A 313 17.20 14.34 10.54
CA VAL A 313 16.06 15.07 9.95
C VAL A 313 16.19 15.14 8.43
N HIS A 314 17.37 15.49 7.92
CA HIS A 314 17.61 15.57 6.47
C HIS A 314 17.51 14.19 5.80
N ILE A 315 18.10 13.16 6.40
CA ILE A 315 18.07 11.80 5.86
C ILE A 315 16.61 11.30 5.80
N MET A 316 15.86 11.46 6.88
CA MET A 316 14.48 11.01 6.93
C MET A 316 13.58 11.77 5.98
N ASN A 317 13.73 13.09 5.86
CA ASN A 317 12.95 13.86 4.90
C ASN A 317 13.23 13.43 3.46
N VAL A 318 14.49 13.07 3.11
CA VAL A 318 14.80 12.46 1.81
C VAL A 318 14.08 11.12 1.64
N VAL A 319 14.13 10.23 2.63
CA VAL A 319 13.43 8.94 2.58
C VAL A 319 11.92 9.13 2.41
N ILE A 320 11.31 10.06 3.15
CA ILE A 320 9.89 10.35 3.06
C ILE A 320 9.55 10.89 1.67
N LEU A 321 10.35 11.81 1.13
CA LEU A 321 10.15 12.32 -0.24
C LEU A 321 10.22 11.21 -1.30
N THR A 322 11.20 10.30 -1.18
CA THR A 322 11.26 9.13 -2.08
C THR A 322 10.06 8.20 -1.90
N THR A 323 9.53 8.10 -0.69
CA THR A 323 8.35 7.28 -0.39
C THR A 323 7.09 7.86 -1.01
N ILE A 324 6.93 9.18 -0.92
CA ILE A 324 5.84 9.96 -1.50
C ILE A 324 5.84 9.80 -3.03
N LEU A 325 6.98 10.03 -3.67
CA LEU A 325 7.11 9.89 -5.13
C LEU A 325 6.82 8.47 -5.60
N SER A 326 7.26 7.46 -4.84
CA SER A 326 6.97 6.05 -5.12
C SER A 326 5.48 5.72 -4.97
N ALA A 327 4.80 6.20 -3.92
CA ALA A 327 3.37 5.98 -3.71
C ALA A 327 2.53 6.66 -4.81
N GLY A 328 2.86 7.89 -5.19
CA GLY A 328 2.21 8.60 -6.30
C GLY A 328 2.45 7.90 -7.65
N ASN A 329 3.68 7.44 -7.90
CA ASN A 329 4.04 6.67 -9.09
C ASN A 329 3.25 5.35 -9.21
N SER A 330 3.18 4.57 -8.12
CA SER A 330 2.39 3.34 -8.06
C SER A 330 0.90 3.60 -8.24
N SER A 331 0.37 4.68 -7.64
CA SER A 331 -1.03 5.05 -7.78
C SER A 331 -1.40 5.43 -9.22
N LEU A 332 -0.57 6.21 -9.91
CA LEU A 332 -0.79 6.54 -11.33
C LEU A 332 -0.74 5.29 -12.22
N TYR A 333 0.22 4.41 -11.94
CA TYR A 333 0.36 3.14 -12.64
C TYR A 333 -0.88 2.26 -12.53
N ILE A 334 -1.47 2.18 -11.34
CA ILE A 334 -2.69 1.42 -11.08
C ILE A 334 -3.91 2.09 -11.73
N CYS A 335 -4.07 3.41 -11.58
CA CYS A 335 -5.22 4.15 -12.10
C CYS A 335 -5.38 4.01 -13.62
N THR A 336 -4.27 4.19 -14.36
CA THR A 336 -4.26 4.03 -15.82
C THR A 336 -4.70 2.63 -16.25
N ARG A 337 -4.29 1.59 -15.52
CA ARG A 337 -4.65 0.19 -15.80
C ARG A 337 -6.08 -0.17 -15.44
N ILE A 338 -6.60 0.39 -14.35
CA ILE A 338 -8.01 0.23 -13.99
C ILE A 338 -8.89 0.86 -15.06
N LEU A 339 -8.57 2.08 -15.48
CA LEU A 339 -9.35 2.79 -16.49
C LEU A 339 -9.28 2.07 -17.85
N TYR A 340 -8.10 1.59 -18.24
CA TYR A 340 -7.90 0.74 -19.40
C TYR A 340 -8.71 -0.57 -19.34
N ALA A 341 -8.73 -1.24 -18.18
CA ALA A 341 -9.50 -2.48 -17.99
C ALA A 341 -11.01 -2.21 -18.11
N LEU A 342 -11.51 -1.17 -17.45
CA LEU A 342 -12.91 -0.74 -17.54
C LEU A 342 -13.30 -0.39 -18.98
N ALA A 343 -12.45 0.35 -19.71
CA ALA A 343 -12.71 0.71 -21.09
C ALA A 343 -12.77 -0.51 -22.02
N ASN A 344 -11.89 -1.48 -21.81
CA ASN A 344 -11.93 -2.75 -22.53
C ASN A 344 -13.18 -3.58 -22.20
N GLU A 345 -13.74 -3.46 -21.00
CA GLU A 345 -15.00 -4.09 -20.61
C GLU A 345 -16.23 -3.30 -21.09
N GLY A 346 -16.06 -2.15 -21.75
CA GLY A 346 -17.18 -1.28 -22.17
C GLY A 346 -17.78 -0.44 -21.03
N LYS A 347 -17.11 -0.42 -19.88
CA LYS A 347 -17.50 0.28 -18.64
C LYS A 347 -16.86 1.67 -18.48
N ALA A 348 -16.02 2.08 -19.44
CA ALA A 348 -15.46 3.42 -19.53
C ALA A 348 -15.35 3.85 -21.01
N PRO A 349 -15.19 5.15 -21.31
CA PRO A 349 -15.05 5.65 -22.67
C PRO A 349 -13.99 4.89 -23.48
N LYS A 350 -14.30 4.56 -24.74
CA LYS A 350 -13.42 3.79 -25.63
C LYS A 350 -12.05 4.43 -25.85
N GLN A 351 -11.93 5.75 -25.67
CA GLN A 351 -10.67 6.50 -25.78
C GLN A 351 -9.58 5.92 -24.85
N PHE A 352 -9.95 5.46 -23.65
CA PHE A 352 -9.02 4.88 -22.68
C PHE A 352 -8.55 3.46 -22.99
N THR A 353 -8.98 2.87 -24.12
CA THR A 353 -8.41 1.62 -24.64
C THR A 353 -7.12 1.83 -25.44
N TYR A 354 -6.73 3.08 -25.68
CA TYR A 354 -5.51 3.38 -26.40
C TYR A 354 -4.27 2.97 -25.60
N VAL A 355 -3.32 2.33 -26.28
CA VAL A 355 -2.05 1.88 -25.72
C VAL A 355 -0.95 2.36 -26.65
N ASN A 356 0.09 2.98 -26.09
CA ASN A 356 1.23 3.44 -26.88
C ASN A 356 2.09 2.26 -27.39
N ARG A 357 3.09 2.55 -28.23
CA ARG A 357 4.02 1.54 -28.78
C ARG A 357 4.84 0.76 -27.74
N HIS A 358 4.87 1.23 -26.49
CA HIS A 358 5.59 0.58 -25.38
C HIS A 358 4.66 -0.28 -24.52
N GLY A 359 3.38 -0.44 -24.91
CA GLY A 359 2.40 -1.25 -24.18
C GLY A 359 1.86 -0.57 -22.92
N ILE A 360 1.79 0.76 -22.92
CA ILE A 360 1.33 1.57 -21.76
C ILE A 360 0.03 2.29 -22.13
N PRO A 361 -1.04 2.15 -21.31
CA PRO A 361 -2.25 2.96 -21.46
C PRO A 361 -1.96 4.45 -21.25
N ILE A 362 -2.49 5.31 -22.12
CA ILE A 362 -2.30 6.78 -22.08
C ILE A 362 -3.60 7.48 -21.74
#